data_AF-A0AA42Q559-F1
#
_entry.id   AF-A0AA42Q559-F1
#
_cell.length_a   1.000
_cell.length_b   1.000
_cell.length_c   1.000
_cell.angle_alpha   90.00
_cell.angle_beta   90.00
_cell.angle_gamma   90.00
#
_symmetry.space_group_name_H-M   'P 1'
#
loop_
_entity.id
_entity.type
_entity.pdbx_description
1 polymer ?
#
loop_
_entity_poly.entity_id
_entity_poly.type
_entity_poly.pdbx_seq_one_letter_code
_entity_poly.pdbx_strand_id
1 'polypeptide(L)'
;MRTKAIAVVIAAICATSLALDCFGQNSKFVASEVNRAASESLKIYRRHGMAGLKGAVLECWQQPRDFCLYLDVASQRITATANRSGTAVDKYFFTSTAMERAHGWLSLNTRSAKANVQYLQAVEQIMDSLLSSHQEKMIHSGQ
;
A
#
# COMPACT_ATOMS: atom_id res chain seq x y z
N MET A 1 -31.45 -29.45 1.77
CA MET A 1 -31.34 -28.43 0.70
C MET A 1 -30.64 -27.21 1.27
N ARG A 2 -29.75 -26.61 0.46
CA ARG A 2 -28.66 -25.70 0.83
C ARG A 2 -29.17 -24.31 1.22
N THR A 3 -28.96 -23.89 2.47
CA THR A 3 -29.00 -22.49 2.89
C THR A 3 -27.71 -21.80 2.44
N LYS A 4 -27.78 -21.06 1.33
CA LYS A 4 -26.69 -20.17 0.92
C LYS A 4 -26.82 -18.87 1.69
N ALA A 5 -26.06 -18.74 2.77
CA ALA A 5 -25.80 -17.48 3.44
C ALA A 5 -24.40 -17.02 3.04
N ILE A 6 -24.29 -16.04 2.15
CA ILE A 6 -23.09 -15.19 2.02
C ILE A 6 -23.58 -13.79 1.65
N ALA A 7 -23.98 -13.03 2.67
CA ALA A 7 -24.03 -11.58 2.61
C ALA A 7 -22.60 -11.08 2.89
N VAL A 8 -21.79 -10.93 1.84
CA VAL A 8 -20.49 -10.24 1.95
C VAL A 8 -20.71 -8.78 1.64
N VAL A 9 -20.92 -8.04 2.72
CA VAL A 9 -20.51 -6.65 2.99
C VAL A 9 -19.95 -5.90 1.77
N ILE A 10 -20.83 -5.25 1.02
CA ILE A 10 -20.50 -4.07 0.21
C ILE A 10 -20.96 -2.86 1.04
N ALA A 11 -20.20 -2.47 2.06
CA ALA A 11 -20.51 -1.29 2.86
C ALA A 11 -19.24 -0.71 3.49
N ALA A 12 -18.28 -0.27 2.68
CA ALA A 12 -17.21 0.64 3.13
C ALA A 12 -16.55 1.45 2.00
N ILE A 13 -17.15 1.57 0.81
CA ILE A 13 -16.56 2.32 -0.33
C ILE A 13 -17.05 3.79 -0.40
N CYS A 14 -18.05 4.18 0.41
CA CYS A 14 -18.67 5.49 0.26
C CYS A 14 -17.92 6.67 0.91
N ALA A 15 -16.85 6.45 1.69
CA ALA A 15 -16.07 7.55 2.26
C ALA A 15 -14.75 7.86 1.53
N THR A 16 -14.22 6.92 0.75
CA THR A 16 -12.93 7.07 0.03
C THR A 16 -13.07 7.70 -1.35
N SER A 17 -14.27 7.62 -1.96
CA SER A 17 -14.52 8.15 -3.31
C SER A 17 -14.40 9.68 -3.36
N LEU A 18 -14.91 10.38 -2.33
CA LEU A 18 -14.87 11.86 -2.24
C LEU A 18 -13.46 12.43 -2.04
N ALA A 19 -12.57 11.67 -1.38
CA ALA A 19 -11.20 12.12 -1.16
C ALA A 19 -10.37 12.06 -2.45
N LEU A 20 -10.52 11.03 -3.28
CA LEU A 20 -9.72 10.91 -4.51
C LEU A 20 -10.17 11.84 -5.63
N ASP A 21 -11.48 12.15 -5.73
CA ASP A 21 -11.98 13.12 -6.71
C ASP A 21 -11.45 14.54 -6.44
N CYS A 22 -11.04 14.85 -5.20
CA CYS A 22 -10.39 16.12 -4.85
C CYS A 22 -8.94 16.25 -5.35
N PHE A 23 -8.28 15.17 -5.80
CA PHE A 23 -6.86 15.19 -6.19
C PHE A 23 -6.63 15.21 -7.71
N GLY A 24 -7.69 15.32 -8.52
CA GLY A 24 -7.60 15.40 -9.97
C GLY A 24 -7.03 14.14 -10.64
N GLN A 25 -6.91 13.03 -9.91
CA GLN A 25 -6.50 11.73 -10.42
C GLN A 25 -7.71 10.79 -10.51
N ASN A 26 -7.76 9.96 -11.55
CA ASN A 26 -8.81 8.95 -11.69
C ASN A 26 -8.76 7.99 -10.50
N SER A 27 -9.74 8.10 -9.61
CA SER A 27 -9.82 7.36 -8.35
C SER A 27 -9.72 5.84 -8.53
N LYS A 28 -10.30 5.32 -9.63
CA LYS A 28 -10.23 3.91 -10.00
C LYS A 28 -8.82 3.48 -10.41
N PHE A 29 -8.08 4.36 -11.08
CA PHE A 29 -6.70 4.09 -11.49
C PHE A 29 -5.78 4.01 -10.27
N VAL A 30 -5.86 5.00 -9.36
CA VAL A 30 -5.08 4.99 -8.11
C VAL A 30 -5.37 3.74 -7.28
N ALA A 31 -6.65 3.40 -7.07
CA ALA A 31 -7.03 2.20 -6.34
C ALA A 31 -6.46 0.92 -6.98
N SER A 32 -6.48 0.83 -8.32
CA SER A 32 -5.90 -0.29 -9.08
C SER A 32 -4.38 -0.38 -8.88
N GLU A 33 -3.68 0.74 -8.97
CA GLU A 33 -2.21 0.77 -8.81
C GLU A 33 -1.79 0.48 -7.37
N VAL A 34 -2.53 0.98 -6.38
CA VAL A 34 -2.32 0.66 -4.95
C VAL A 34 -2.56 -0.83 -4.69
N ASN A 35 -3.60 -1.41 -5.27
CA ASN A 35 -3.85 -2.86 -5.22
C ASN A 35 -2.74 -3.67 -5.90
N ARG A 36 -2.24 -3.21 -7.06
CA ARG A 36 -1.09 -3.84 -7.71
C ARG A 36 0.14 -3.81 -6.80
N ALA A 37 0.46 -2.65 -6.20
CA ALA A 37 1.58 -2.51 -5.29
C ALA A 37 1.45 -3.42 -4.05
N ALA A 38 0.27 -3.49 -3.44
CA ALA A 38 0.01 -4.40 -2.32
C ALA A 38 0.27 -5.87 -2.70
N SER A 39 -0.26 -6.30 -3.85
CA SER A 39 -0.10 -7.66 -4.36
C SER A 39 1.36 -8.00 -4.70
N GLU A 40 2.04 -7.09 -5.40
CA GLU A 40 3.44 -7.25 -5.79
C GLU A 40 4.37 -7.31 -4.57
N SER A 41 4.22 -6.38 -3.61
CA SER A 41 5.03 -6.37 -2.39
C SER A 41 4.84 -7.66 -1.59
N LEU A 42 3.59 -8.14 -1.43
CA LEU A 42 3.35 -9.44 -0.78
C LEU A 42 4.01 -10.59 -1.52
N LYS A 43 3.93 -10.60 -2.86
CA LYS A 43 4.52 -11.65 -3.71
C LYS A 43 6.05 -11.64 -3.64
N ILE A 44 6.67 -10.46 -3.57
CA ILE A 44 8.12 -10.28 -3.42
C ILE A 44 8.54 -10.73 -2.03
N TYR A 45 7.87 -10.26 -0.98
CA TYR A 45 8.18 -10.63 0.40
C TYR A 45 8.15 -12.14 0.61
N ARG A 46 7.13 -12.83 0.10
CA ARG A 46 7.02 -14.29 0.23
C ARG A 46 8.14 -15.04 -0.49
N ARG A 47 8.63 -14.53 -1.62
CA ARG A 47 9.65 -15.21 -2.42
C ARG A 47 11.08 -14.87 -2.01
N HIS A 48 11.30 -13.65 -1.55
CA HIS A 48 12.65 -13.09 -1.38
C HIS A 48 12.84 -12.36 -0.04
N GLY A 49 11.85 -12.40 0.85
CA GLY A 49 11.92 -11.79 2.18
C GLY A 49 12.11 -10.27 2.15
N MET A 50 12.68 -9.73 3.24
CA MET A 50 12.94 -8.30 3.40
C MET A 50 13.98 -7.77 2.41
N ALA A 51 14.99 -8.57 2.09
CA ALA A 51 16.01 -8.21 1.11
C ALA A 51 15.41 -7.98 -0.28
N GLY A 52 14.51 -8.86 -0.72
CA GLY A 52 13.81 -8.70 -1.99
C GLY A 52 12.92 -7.46 -2.04
N LEU A 53 12.17 -7.19 -0.96
CA LEU A 53 11.37 -5.97 -0.86
C LEU A 53 12.24 -4.71 -0.98
N LYS A 54 13.38 -4.69 -0.28
CA LYS A 54 14.32 -3.55 -0.32
C LYS A 54 14.85 -3.35 -1.74
N GLY A 55 15.27 -4.43 -2.39
CA GLY A 55 15.75 -4.39 -3.77
C GLY A 55 14.71 -3.80 -4.71
N ALA A 56 13.46 -4.27 -4.64
CA ALA A 56 12.38 -3.81 -5.50
C ALA A 56 12.03 -2.33 -5.29
N VAL A 57 11.95 -1.87 -4.04
CA VAL A 57 11.67 -0.44 -3.76
C VAL A 57 12.83 0.44 -4.21
N LEU A 58 14.08 0.02 -3.96
CA LEU A 58 15.27 0.75 -4.39
C LEU A 58 15.35 0.86 -5.91
N GLU A 59 15.11 -0.24 -6.63
CA GLU A 59 15.06 -0.26 -8.08
C GLU A 59 13.94 0.64 -8.62
N CYS A 60 12.74 0.60 -8.02
CA CYS A 60 11.64 1.45 -8.45
C CYS A 60 12.01 2.93 -8.35
N TRP A 61 12.63 3.35 -7.24
CA TRP A 61 13.04 4.74 -7.03
C TRP A 61 14.16 5.22 -7.94
N GLN A 62 14.82 4.35 -8.72
CA GLN A 62 15.71 4.80 -9.80
C GLN A 62 14.94 5.51 -10.92
N GLN A 63 13.64 5.22 -11.07
CA GLN A 63 12.74 5.90 -11.99
C GLN A 63 11.45 6.30 -11.25
N PRO A 64 11.52 7.39 -10.45
CA PRO A 64 10.44 7.82 -9.55
C PRO A 64 9.10 7.99 -10.26
N ARG A 65 8.04 7.40 -9.67
CA ARG A 65 6.65 7.48 -10.12
C ARG A 65 5.71 7.15 -8.97
N ASP A 66 4.42 7.50 -9.11
CA ASP A 66 3.40 7.22 -8.08
C ASP A 66 3.37 5.74 -7.65
N PHE A 67 3.61 4.82 -8.60
CA PHE A 67 3.68 3.40 -8.25
C PHE A 67 4.79 3.08 -7.23
N CYS A 68 5.94 3.76 -7.29
CA CYS A 68 7.03 3.54 -6.32
C CYS A 68 6.65 3.99 -4.93
N LEU A 69 5.89 5.08 -4.81
CA LEU A 69 5.30 5.49 -3.55
C LEU A 69 4.39 4.40 -2.99
N TYR A 70 3.49 3.84 -3.80
CA TYR A 70 2.58 2.78 -3.35
C TYR A 70 3.35 1.52 -2.95
N LEU A 71 4.36 1.12 -3.73
CA LEU A 71 5.22 -0.03 -3.44
C LEU A 71 5.98 0.15 -2.12
N ASP A 72 6.49 1.35 -1.87
CA ASP A 72 7.21 1.70 -0.64
C ASP A 72 6.28 1.63 0.59
N VAL A 73 5.10 2.24 0.50
CA VAL A 73 4.07 2.17 1.56
C VAL A 73 3.68 0.72 1.84
N ALA A 74 3.42 -0.09 0.80
CA ALA A 74 3.09 -1.51 0.97
C ALA A 74 4.23 -2.27 1.69
N SER A 75 5.47 -2.02 1.26
CA SER A 75 6.66 -2.68 1.82
C SER A 75 6.86 -2.29 3.28
N GLN A 76 6.69 -1.01 3.62
CA GLN A 76 6.74 -0.53 4.99
C GLN A 76 5.72 -1.25 5.87
N ARG A 77 4.46 -1.36 5.43
CA ARG A 77 3.41 -2.05 6.21
C ARG A 77 3.69 -3.54 6.41
N ILE A 78 4.20 -4.21 5.39
CA ILE A 78 4.64 -5.61 5.49
C ILE A 78 5.80 -5.74 6.48
N THR A 79 6.81 -4.87 6.41
CA THR A 79 7.97 -4.91 7.32
C THR A 79 7.57 -4.59 8.76
N ALA A 80 6.65 -3.64 8.97
CA ALA A 80 6.12 -3.33 10.30
C ALA A 80 5.36 -4.51 10.90
N THR A 81 4.63 -5.25 10.07
CA THR A 81 3.94 -6.49 10.50
C THR A 81 4.96 -7.58 10.83
N ALA A 82 5.97 -7.79 9.99
CA ALA A 82 7.04 -8.75 10.23
C ALA A 82 7.85 -8.44 11.50
N ASN A 83 8.04 -7.15 11.81
CA ASN A 83 8.70 -6.69 13.03
C ASN A 83 7.97 -7.13 14.30
N ARG A 84 6.63 -7.05 14.31
CA ARG A 84 5.81 -7.53 15.44
C ARG A 84 5.99 -9.03 15.66
N SER A 85 6.37 -9.77 14.62
CA SER A 85 6.70 -11.20 14.67
C SER A 85 8.20 -11.48 14.95
N GLY A 86 8.98 -10.45 15.31
CA GLY A 86 10.40 -10.59 15.69
C GLY A 86 11.41 -10.46 14.54
N THR A 87 10.98 -10.09 13.33
CA THR A 87 11.90 -9.89 12.20
C THR A 87 12.53 -8.50 12.26
N ALA A 88 13.86 -8.42 12.24
CA ALA A 88 14.56 -7.12 12.20
C ALA A 88 14.19 -6.33 10.94
N VAL A 89 13.79 -5.07 11.13
CA VAL A 89 13.44 -4.15 10.03
C VAL A 89 14.68 -3.45 9.53
N ASP A 90 14.88 -3.47 8.21
CA ASP A 90 15.94 -2.68 7.56
C ASP A 90 15.62 -1.19 7.70
N LYS A 91 16.64 -0.37 8.03
CA LYS A 91 16.51 1.09 8.19
C LYS A 91 15.86 1.76 6.97
N TYR A 92 16.01 1.17 5.79
CA TYR A 92 15.38 1.65 4.55
C TYR A 92 13.85 1.74 4.63
N PHE A 93 13.22 0.93 5.48
CA PHE A 93 11.78 0.91 5.73
C PHE A 93 11.36 1.62 7.02
N PHE A 94 12.27 2.33 7.69
CA PHE A 94 11.87 3.18 8.80
C PHE A 94 10.92 4.26 8.31
N THR A 95 9.89 4.56 9.12
CA THR A 95 8.84 5.51 8.76
C THR A 95 9.41 6.87 8.36
N SER A 96 10.43 7.36 9.07
CA SER A 96 11.10 8.61 8.69
C SER A 96 11.68 8.56 7.28
N THR A 97 12.45 7.52 6.95
CA THR A 97 13.12 7.40 5.65
C THR A 97 12.13 7.17 4.50
N ALA A 98 11.07 6.37 4.72
CA ALA A 98 10.02 6.18 3.71
C ALA A 98 9.23 7.48 3.48
N MET A 99 8.90 8.21 4.54
CA MET A 99 8.21 9.50 4.44
C MET A 99 9.06 10.56 3.76
N GLU A 100 10.37 10.60 3.99
CA GLU A 100 11.29 11.50 3.28
C GLU A 100 11.23 11.27 1.76
N ARG A 101 11.27 10.01 1.31
CA ARG A 101 11.15 9.67 -0.12
C ARG A 101 9.78 10.07 -0.69
N ALA A 102 8.72 9.75 0.04
CA ALA A 102 7.35 10.08 -0.34
C ALA A 102 7.15 11.59 -0.49
N HIS A 103 7.59 12.37 0.49
CA HIS A 103 7.53 13.83 0.46
C HIS A 103 8.42 14.41 -0.63
N GLY A 104 9.62 13.87 -0.83
CA GLY A 104 10.52 14.27 -1.90
C GLY A 104 9.85 14.13 -3.27
N TRP A 105 9.25 12.98 -3.56
CA TRP A 105 8.49 12.76 -4.80
C TRP A 105 7.33 13.73 -4.91
N LEU A 106 6.45 13.78 -3.91
CA LEU A 106 5.22 14.58 -3.97
C LEU A 106 5.47 16.09 -4.02
N SER A 107 6.64 16.56 -3.56
CA SER A 107 7.02 17.98 -3.64
C SER A 107 7.23 18.48 -5.07
N LEU A 108 7.48 17.56 -6.02
CA LEU A 108 7.64 17.87 -7.44
C LEU A 108 6.30 18.03 -8.17
N ASN A 109 5.19 17.76 -7.47
CA ASN A 109 3.85 17.74 -8.03
C ASN A 109 3.22 19.14 -7.92
N THR A 110 2.18 19.42 -8.71
CA THR A 110 1.44 20.70 -8.64
C THR A 110 0.51 20.82 -7.43
N ARG A 111 0.45 19.79 -6.57
CA ARG A 111 -0.42 19.76 -5.39
C ARG A 111 0.15 20.64 -4.27
N SER A 112 -0.73 21.23 -3.47
CA SER A 112 -0.32 21.91 -2.24
C SER A 112 0.25 20.91 -1.21
N ALA A 113 1.08 21.40 -0.29
CA ALA A 113 1.61 20.58 0.80
C ALA A 113 0.51 19.87 1.61
N LYS A 114 -0.60 20.57 1.88
CA LYS A 114 -1.78 20.00 2.55
C LYS A 114 -2.40 18.87 1.73
N ALA A 115 -2.57 19.07 0.41
CA ALA A 115 -3.11 18.05 -0.47
C ALA A 115 -2.20 16.82 -0.56
N ASN A 116 -0.88 16.99 -0.52
CA ASN A 116 0.07 15.88 -0.50
C ASN A 116 -0.05 15.03 0.78
N VAL A 117 -0.20 15.66 1.94
CA VAL A 117 -0.43 14.93 3.21
C VAL A 117 -1.73 14.14 3.16
N GLN A 118 -2.83 14.76 2.73
CA GLN A 118 -4.13 14.09 2.64
C GLN A 118 -4.11 12.93 1.63
N TYR A 119 -3.39 13.10 0.52
CA TYR A 119 -3.20 12.06 -0.47
C TYR A 119 -2.42 10.86 0.10
N LEU A 120 -1.32 11.09 0.81
CA LEU A 120 -0.56 10.03 1.48
C LEU A 120 -1.42 9.26 2.48
N GLN A 121 -2.19 9.97 3.30
CA GLN A 121 -3.11 9.36 4.25
C GLN A 121 -4.16 8.47 3.56
N ALA A 122 -4.70 8.92 2.42
CA ALA A 122 -5.65 8.12 1.64
C ALA A 122 -4.99 6.85 1.06
N VAL A 123 -3.78 6.96 0.52
CA VAL A 123 -3.00 5.81 0.02
C VAL A 123 -2.76 4.81 1.15
N GLU A 124 -2.33 5.27 2.32
CA GLU A 124 -2.07 4.42 3.48
C GLU A 124 -3.33 3.67 3.95
N GLN A 125 -4.47 4.36 4.04
CA GLN A 125 -5.74 3.75 4.44
C GLN A 125 -6.20 2.66 3.46
N ILE A 126 -6.10 2.93 2.15
CA ILE A 126 -6.43 1.94 1.12
C ILE A 126 -5.47 0.74 1.23
N MET A 127 -4.18 1.00 1.42
CA MET A 127 -3.15 -0.04 1.55
C MET A 127 -3.41 -0.96 2.76
N ASP A 128 -3.70 -0.39 3.92
CA ASP A 128 -3.98 -1.15 5.14
C ASP A 128 -5.19 -2.09 4.94
N SER A 129 -6.25 -1.60 4.29
CA SER A 129 -7.43 -2.41 3.96
C SER A 129 -7.09 -3.57 3.01
N LEU A 130 -6.30 -3.29 1.96
CA LEU A 130 -5.91 -4.30 0.97
C LEU A 130 -5.01 -5.38 1.56
N LEU A 131 -3.98 -5.00 2.32
CA LEU A 131 -3.06 -5.94 2.95
C LEU A 131 -3.77 -6.84 3.96
N SER A 132 -4.70 -6.28 4.74
CA SER A 132 -5.54 -7.05 5.66
C SER A 132 -6.42 -8.06 4.90
N SER A 133 -7.09 -7.63 3.82
CA SER A 133 -7.90 -8.54 2.99
C SER A 133 -7.06 -9.64 2.32
N HIS A 134 -5.85 -9.32 1.86
CA HIS A 134 -4.93 -10.31 1.31
C HIS A 134 -4.46 -11.32 2.36
N GLN A 135 -4.27 -10.89 3.61
CA GLN A 135 -3.97 -11.79 4.73
C GLN A 135 -5.14 -12.73 5.04
N GLU A 136 -6.36 -12.21 5.14
CA GLU A 136 -7.56 -13.02 5.38
C GLU A 136 -7.75 -14.07 4.28
N LYS A 137 -7.65 -13.69 3.00
CA LYS A 137 -7.79 -14.64 1.88
C LYS A 137 -6.78 -15.78 1.93
N MET A 138 -5.56 -15.52 2.41
CA MET A 138 -4.57 -16.59 2.59
C MET A 138 -4.95 -17.57 3.68
N ILE A 139 -5.44 -17.08 4.82
CA ILE A 139 -5.85 -17.92 5.94
C ILE A 139 -7.00 -18.85 5.51
N HIS A 140 -7.93 -18.35 4.71
CA HIS A 140 -9.11 -19.11 4.27
C HIS A 140 -8.86 -19.99 3.04
N SER A 141 -7.79 -19.78 2.26
CA SER A 141 -7.44 -20.61 1.09
C SER A 141 -6.42 -21.71 1.41
N GLY A 142 -5.93 -21.76 2.64
CA GLY A 142 -5.01 -22.79 3.15
C GLY A 142 -5.69 -23.92 3.92
N GLN A 143 -7.02 -23.97 3.93
CA GLN A 143 -7.85 -25.08 4.42
C GLN A 143 -8.47 -25.82 3.23
#